data_AF-A0A0D1C5E9-F1
#
_entry.id   AF-A0A0D1C5E9-F1
#
_cell.length_a   1.000
_cell.length_b   1.000
_cell.length_c   1.000
_cell.angle_alpha   90.00
_cell.angle_beta   90.00
_cell.angle_gamma   90.00
#
_symmetry.space_group_name_H-M   'P 1'
#
loop_
_entity.id
_entity.type
_entity.pdbx_description
1 polymer ?
#
loop_
_entity_poly.entity_id
_entity_poly.type
_entity_poly.pdbx_seq_one_letter_code
_entity_poly.pdbx_strand_id
1 'polypeptide(L)'
;MSGHFPRLNLDRPADLDHVLRAIDQHAHKVAQMEFGSELERDKALRALVNKTFKRLTGAAKAKIERNLLYNGMSPSEFARHSKGVEPFDEDLSRRLQVLNDQANTLTTEVIGFRKALPARRAEAMEKRAAVIRALEAKKEEQRRNAEKEHAQQLREQSKPVNIDLKRKAEVAGTLKQSVVDITGLQVSILEQATAATEQVKLVKRLRTMPL
;
A
#
# COMPACT_ATOMS: atom_id res chain seq x y z
N MET A 1 50.81 -46.81 50.83
CA MET A 1 50.64 -46.57 49.38
C MET A 1 49.34 -45.79 49.16
N SER A 2 49.44 -44.48 48.93
CA SER A 2 48.31 -43.62 48.58
C SER A 2 47.75 -44.06 47.22
N GLY A 3 46.76 -44.96 47.25
CA GLY A 3 46.12 -45.53 46.06
C GLY A 3 45.25 -44.52 45.33
N HIS A 4 45.87 -43.61 44.60
CA HIS A 4 45.18 -42.79 43.61
C HIS A 4 45.03 -43.60 42.32
N PHE A 5 43.77 -43.92 41.99
CA PHE A 5 43.44 -44.46 40.67
C PHE A 5 43.66 -43.38 39.60
N PRO A 6 44.24 -43.72 38.44
CA PRO A 6 44.32 -42.79 37.32
C PRO A 6 42.91 -42.39 36.88
N ARG A 7 42.78 -41.21 36.25
CA ARG A 7 41.51 -40.79 35.68
C ARG A 7 41.11 -41.76 34.58
N LEU A 8 39.93 -42.37 34.73
CA LEU A 8 39.36 -43.30 33.75
C LEU A 8 38.25 -42.58 33.00
N ASN A 9 38.25 -42.69 31.68
CA ASN A 9 37.16 -42.22 30.84
C ASN A 9 36.50 -43.43 30.19
N LEU A 10 35.22 -43.63 30.47
CA LEU A 10 34.42 -44.69 29.87
C LEU A 10 33.39 -44.07 28.93
N ASP A 11 33.02 -44.80 27.89
CA ASP A 11 32.02 -44.31 26.94
C ASP A 11 30.61 -44.44 27.53
N ARG A 12 30.37 -45.50 28.30
CA ARG A 12 29.05 -45.79 28.91
C ARG A 12 29.17 -46.26 30.36
N PRO A 13 28.20 -45.92 31.23
CA PRO A 13 28.11 -46.49 32.59
C PRO A 13 28.00 -48.02 32.62
N ALA A 14 27.45 -48.61 31.57
CA ALA A 14 27.32 -50.06 31.44
C ALA A 14 28.68 -50.79 31.39
N ASP A 15 29.73 -50.12 30.94
CA ASP A 15 31.07 -50.72 30.78
C ASP A 15 31.71 -50.99 32.15
N LEU A 16 31.54 -50.07 33.10
CA LEU A 16 31.99 -50.27 34.49
C LEU A 16 31.22 -51.43 35.14
N ASP A 17 29.90 -51.46 34.97
CA ASP A 17 29.06 -52.52 35.54
C ASP A 17 29.39 -53.89 34.92
N HIS A 18 29.77 -53.94 33.65
CA HIS A 18 30.23 -55.17 32.99
C HIS A 18 31.53 -55.70 33.61
N VAL A 19 32.53 -54.83 33.80
CA VAL A 19 33.81 -55.21 34.43
C VAL A 19 33.61 -55.67 35.87
N LEU A 20 32.79 -54.95 36.65
CA LEU A 20 32.48 -55.33 38.02
C LEU A 20 31.77 -56.70 38.11
N ARG A 21 30.86 -56.99 37.17
CA ARG A 21 30.23 -58.31 37.06
C ARG A 21 31.24 -59.41 36.69
N ALA A 22 32.17 -59.13 35.78
CA ALA A 22 33.21 -60.09 35.41
C ALA A 22 34.13 -60.41 36.60
N ILE A 23 34.52 -59.39 37.38
CA ILE A 23 35.29 -59.56 38.62
C ILE A 23 34.49 -60.38 39.65
N ASP A 24 33.21 -60.06 39.84
CA ASP A 24 32.34 -60.79 40.77
C ASP A 24 32.21 -62.26 40.36
N GLN A 25 31.95 -62.55 39.08
CA GLN A 25 31.89 -63.92 38.56
C GLN A 25 33.22 -64.66 38.73
N HIS A 26 34.35 -64.00 38.50
CA HIS A 26 35.66 -64.61 38.70
C HIS A 26 35.91 -64.92 40.19
N ALA A 27 35.58 -63.98 41.09
CA ALA A 27 35.70 -64.18 42.53
C ALA A 27 34.85 -65.37 43.02
N HIS A 28 33.64 -65.54 42.49
CA HIS A 28 32.80 -66.70 42.79
C HIS A 28 33.37 -68.01 42.23
N LYS A 29 33.96 -68.00 41.03
CA LYS A 29 34.66 -69.17 40.48
C LYS A 29 35.85 -69.56 41.35
N VAL A 30 36.65 -68.59 41.79
CA VAL A 30 37.79 -68.84 42.69
C VAL A 30 37.32 -69.39 44.04
N ALA A 31 36.29 -68.79 44.64
CA ALA A 31 35.72 -69.33 45.87
C ALA A 31 35.19 -70.77 45.69
N GLN A 32 34.58 -71.08 44.54
CA GLN A 32 34.13 -72.44 44.25
C GLN A 32 35.30 -73.42 44.08
N MET A 33 36.44 -72.97 43.54
CA MET A 33 37.66 -73.78 43.43
C MET A 33 38.33 -74.03 44.80
N GLU A 34 38.37 -73.02 45.67
CA GLU A 34 39.03 -73.09 46.99
C GLU A 34 38.19 -73.83 48.04
N PHE A 35 36.89 -73.56 48.11
CA PHE A 35 35.98 -74.13 49.11
C PHE A 35 35.18 -75.35 48.61
N GLY A 36 35.24 -75.66 47.30
CA GLY A 36 34.65 -76.86 46.71
C GLY A 36 33.20 -77.11 47.12
N SER A 37 32.91 -78.35 47.54
CA SER A 37 31.57 -78.79 47.96
C SER A 37 31.08 -78.19 49.30
N GLU A 38 31.97 -77.60 50.10
CA GLU A 38 31.60 -76.99 51.39
C GLU A 38 30.81 -75.71 51.18
N LEU A 39 31.14 -74.93 50.16
CA LEU A 39 30.42 -73.72 49.78
C LEU A 39 28.99 -74.01 49.28
N GLU A 40 28.76 -75.20 48.72
CA GLU A 40 27.44 -75.64 48.26
C GLU A 40 26.57 -76.17 49.41
N ARG A 41 27.20 -76.81 50.40
CA ARG A 41 26.53 -77.42 51.57
C ARG A 41 26.22 -76.40 52.65
N ASP A 42 27.14 -75.48 52.93
CA ASP A 42 26.98 -74.47 53.97
C ASP A 42 26.41 -73.15 53.41
N LYS A 43 25.10 -72.95 53.65
CA LYS A 43 24.39 -71.73 53.28
C LYS A 43 24.92 -70.49 54.01
N ALA A 44 25.41 -70.63 55.24
CA ALA A 44 25.94 -69.51 56.03
C ALA A 44 27.30 -69.05 55.47
N LEU A 45 28.18 -70.00 55.14
CA LEU A 45 29.45 -69.72 54.47
C LEU A 45 29.23 -69.03 53.12
N ARG A 46 28.33 -69.57 52.28
CA ARG A 46 27.99 -68.96 51.00
C ARG A 46 27.44 -67.54 51.14
N ALA A 47 26.57 -67.31 52.12
CA ALA A 47 26.03 -65.98 52.40
C ALA A 47 27.13 -65.00 52.86
N LEU A 48 28.07 -65.46 53.69
CA LEU A 48 29.21 -64.67 54.14
C LEU A 48 30.13 -64.30 52.97
N VAL A 49 30.52 -65.26 52.13
CA VAL A 49 31.35 -65.05 50.94
C VAL A 49 30.69 -64.04 50.00
N ASN A 50 29.42 -64.23 49.65
CA ASN A 50 28.67 -63.29 48.82
C ASN A 50 28.60 -61.88 49.42
N LYS A 51 28.44 -61.78 50.75
CA LYS A 51 28.45 -60.50 51.48
C LYS A 51 29.82 -59.83 51.40
N THR A 52 30.91 -60.59 51.52
CA THR A 52 32.26 -60.04 51.40
C THR A 52 32.56 -59.55 49.98
N PHE A 53 32.18 -60.30 48.95
CA PHE A 53 32.34 -59.88 47.54
C PHE A 53 31.54 -58.63 47.22
N LYS A 54 30.28 -58.55 47.64
CA LYS A 54 29.47 -57.33 47.49
C LYS A 54 30.08 -56.12 48.19
N ARG A 55 30.63 -56.31 49.40
CA ARG A 55 31.29 -55.23 50.14
C ARG A 55 32.57 -54.77 49.43
N LEU A 56 33.36 -55.70 48.89
CA LEU A 56 34.61 -55.40 48.21
C LEU A 56 34.38 -54.73 46.86
N THR A 57 33.45 -55.25 46.05
CA THR A 57 33.07 -54.65 44.76
C THR A 57 32.43 -53.28 44.95
N GLY A 58 31.57 -53.10 45.96
CA GLY A 58 31.00 -51.80 46.32
C GLY A 58 32.05 -50.78 46.76
N ALA A 59 33.01 -51.20 47.61
CA ALA A 59 34.10 -50.34 48.04
C ALA A 59 35.06 -49.98 46.89
N ALA A 60 35.29 -50.91 45.95
CA ALA A 60 36.08 -50.66 44.75
C ALA A 60 35.36 -49.69 43.80
N LYS A 61 34.07 -49.90 43.54
CA LYS A 61 33.23 -49.00 42.73
C LYS A 61 33.26 -47.58 43.28
N ALA A 62 33.02 -47.40 44.57
CA ALA A 62 33.04 -46.08 45.22
C ALA A 62 34.42 -45.38 45.15
N LYS A 63 35.53 -46.13 45.12
CA LYS A 63 36.87 -45.55 44.93
C LYS A 63 37.12 -45.15 43.48
N ILE A 64 36.64 -45.93 42.52
CA ILE A 64 36.80 -45.69 41.08
C ILE A 64 35.94 -44.51 40.63
N GLU A 65 34.68 -44.43 41.09
CA GLU A 65 33.72 -43.39 40.70
C GLU A 65 34.23 -41.96 40.96
N ARG A 66 35.11 -41.76 41.96
CA ARG A 66 35.68 -40.43 42.27
C ARG A 66 36.61 -39.89 41.18
N ASN A 67 37.22 -40.77 40.40
CA ASN A 67 38.15 -40.43 39.32
C ASN A 67 37.64 -40.89 37.94
N LEU A 68 36.34 -41.23 37.86
CA LEU A 68 35.71 -41.72 36.65
C LEU A 68 34.97 -40.61 35.92
N LEU A 69 35.16 -40.57 34.61
CA LEU A 69 34.41 -39.71 33.70
C LEU A 69 33.67 -40.58 32.67
N TYR A 70 32.50 -40.12 32.25
CA TYR A 70 31.76 -40.66 31.12
C TYR A 70 31.74 -39.63 30.00
N ASN A 71 32.45 -39.90 28.90
CA ASN A 71 32.63 -38.93 27.81
C ASN A 71 33.09 -37.55 28.31
N GLY A 72 34.02 -37.53 29.27
CA GLY A 72 34.53 -36.28 29.87
C GLY A 72 33.63 -35.62 30.92
N MET A 73 32.44 -36.16 31.20
CA MET A 73 31.52 -35.68 32.23
C MET A 73 31.59 -36.52 33.50
N SER A 74 31.34 -35.93 34.67
CA SER A 74 31.20 -36.70 35.91
C SER A 74 29.95 -37.60 35.89
N PRO A 75 29.89 -38.68 36.70
CA PRO A 75 28.71 -39.56 36.77
C PRO A 75 27.40 -38.82 37.08
N SER A 76 27.44 -37.78 37.90
CA SER A 76 26.29 -36.93 38.22
C SER A 76 25.84 -36.05 37.05
N GLU A 77 26.78 -35.54 36.27
CA GLU A 77 26.48 -34.75 35.07
C GLU A 77 25.92 -35.66 33.97
N PHE A 78 26.54 -36.82 33.74
CA PHE A 78 26.05 -37.80 32.78
C PHE A 78 24.63 -38.28 33.13
N ALA A 79 24.32 -38.50 34.41
CA ALA A 79 22.96 -38.86 34.85
C ALA A 79 21.92 -37.75 34.61
N ARG A 80 22.34 -36.48 34.62
CA ARG A 80 21.50 -35.33 34.28
C ARG A 80 21.29 -35.21 32.76
N HIS A 81 22.34 -35.41 31.98
CA HIS A 81 22.29 -35.33 30.52
C HIS A 81 21.55 -36.51 29.87
N SER A 82 21.69 -37.72 30.42
CA SER A 82 21.05 -38.94 29.86
C SER A 82 19.53 -39.02 30.05
N LYS A 83 18.93 -38.15 30.88
CA LYS A 83 17.48 -38.21 31.20
C LYS A 83 16.65 -37.02 30.70
N GLY A 84 17.23 -35.98 30.10
CA GLY A 84 16.50 -34.71 29.99
C GLY A 84 16.79 -33.81 28.79
N VAL A 85 17.46 -34.27 27.74
CA VAL A 85 17.58 -33.48 26.50
C VAL A 85 16.82 -34.20 25.41
N GLU A 86 15.64 -33.67 25.08
CA GLU A 86 14.91 -34.05 23.88
C GLU A 86 15.83 -33.81 22.67
N PRO A 87 15.93 -34.77 21.73
CA PRO A 87 16.82 -34.63 20.58
C PRO A 87 16.50 -33.33 19.81
N PHE A 88 17.54 -32.68 19.30
CA PHE A 88 17.39 -31.44 18.54
C PHE A 88 16.52 -31.69 17.30
N ASP A 89 15.36 -31.03 17.25
CA ASP A 89 14.44 -31.09 16.12
C ASP A 89 14.90 -30.11 15.03
N GLU A 90 15.60 -30.65 14.03
CA GLU A 90 16.10 -29.87 12.89
C GLU A 90 14.96 -29.26 12.06
N ASP A 91 13.81 -29.92 11.97
CA ASP A 91 12.66 -29.45 11.18
C ASP A 91 12.01 -28.25 11.88
N LEU A 92 11.86 -28.32 13.20
CA LEU A 92 11.38 -27.19 14.00
C LEU A 92 12.36 -26.01 13.90
N SER A 93 13.67 -26.27 13.97
CA SER A 93 14.70 -25.24 13.81
C SER A 93 14.62 -24.53 12.46
N ARG A 94 14.48 -25.28 11.36
CA ARG A 94 14.30 -24.72 10.01
C ARG A 94 13.02 -23.88 9.91
N ARG A 95 11.91 -24.37 10.48
CA ARG A 95 10.64 -23.62 10.50
C ARG A 95 10.77 -22.31 11.27
N LEU A 96 11.41 -22.33 12.43
CA LEU A 96 11.68 -21.13 13.22
C LEU A 96 12.54 -20.13 12.45
N GLN A 97 13.56 -20.60 11.74
CA GLN A 97 14.41 -19.74 10.92
C GLN A 97 13.61 -19.08 9.79
N VAL A 98 12.83 -19.86 9.03
CA VAL A 98 11.96 -19.33 7.96
C VAL A 98 10.94 -18.32 8.50
N LEU A 99 10.31 -18.63 9.64
CA LEU A 99 9.33 -17.73 10.25
C LEU A 99 9.99 -16.41 10.68
N ASN A 100 11.20 -16.48 11.23
CA ASN A 100 11.95 -15.30 11.65
C ASN A 100 12.35 -14.43 10.44
N ASP A 101 12.80 -15.03 9.35
CA ASP A 101 13.13 -14.31 8.11
C ASP A 101 11.90 -13.65 7.50
N GLN A 102 10.75 -14.32 7.51
CA GLN A 102 9.47 -13.75 7.09
C GLN A 102 9.05 -12.59 7.99
N ALA A 103 9.17 -12.74 9.32
CA ALA A 103 8.84 -11.68 10.27
C ALA A 103 9.71 -10.45 10.06
N ASN A 104 11.01 -10.63 9.83
CA ASN A 104 11.94 -9.54 9.53
C ASN A 104 11.59 -8.85 8.21
N THR A 105 11.31 -9.62 7.17
CA THR A 105 10.93 -9.09 5.84
C THR A 105 9.65 -8.25 5.95
N LEU A 106 8.58 -8.80 6.52
CA LEU A 106 7.33 -8.08 6.73
C LEU A 106 7.50 -6.82 7.59
N THR A 107 8.35 -6.89 8.62
CA THR A 107 8.64 -5.74 9.49
C THR A 107 9.32 -4.62 8.69
N THR A 108 10.30 -4.95 7.84
CA THR A 108 10.97 -3.95 6.99
C THR A 108 10.02 -3.33 5.96
N GLU A 109 9.15 -4.12 5.35
CA GLU A 109 8.12 -3.62 4.43
C GLU A 109 7.14 -2.67 5.13
N VAL A 110 6.64 -3.03 6.32
CA VAL A 110 5.72 -2.18 7.10
C VAL A 110 6.39 -0.88 7.50
N ILE A 111 7.67 -0.90 7.89
CA ILE A 111 8.44 0.33 8.15
C ILE A 111 8.53 1.18 6.89
N GLY A 112 8.79 0.56 5.73
CA GLY A 112 8.79 1.22 4.43
C GLY A 112 7.46 1.90 4.12
N PHE A 113 6.34 1.18 4.27
CA PHE A 113 5.00 1.73 4.06
C PHE A 113 4.69 2.86 5.05
N ARG A 114 5.00 2.71 6.34
CA ARG A 114 4.77 3.77 7.35
C ARG A 114 5.50 5.07 7.00
N LYS A 115 6.68 5.00 6.38
CA LYS A 115 7.44 6.18 5.94
C LYS A 115 6.91 6.77 4.63
N ALA A 116 6.66 5.92 3.63
CA ALA A 116 6.37 6.39 2.27
C ALA A 116 4.88 6.73 2.03
N LEU A 117 3.97 6.01 2.68
CA LEU A 117 2.54 6.08 2.39
C LEU A 117 1.90 7.42 2.81
N PRO A 118 2.25 8.04 3.96
CA PRO A 118 1.78 9.37 4.31
C PRO A 118 2.18 10.44 3.29
N ALA A 119 3.44 10.43 2.83
CA ALA A 119 3.93 11.38 1.83
C ALA A 119 3.21 11.20 0.49
N ARG A 120 3.10 9.97 -0.03
CA ARG A 120 2.35 9.68 -1.26
C ARG A 120 0.89 10.09 -1.15
N ARG A 121 0.26 9.88 0.00
CA ARG A 121 -1.14 10.30 0.24
C ARG A 121 -1.27 11.81 0.25
N ALA A 122 -0.34 12.53 0.89
CA ALA A 122 -0.32 13.98 0.91
C ALA A 122 -0.17 14.55 -0.51
N GLU A 123 0.79 14.04 -1.29
CA GLU A 123 0.97 14.44 -2.69
C GLU A 123 -0.27 14.18 -3.55
N ALA A 124 -0.92 13.03 -3.38
CA ALA A 124 -2.15 12.71 -4.11
C ALA A 124 -3.30 13.66 -3.73
N MET A 125 -3.41 14.02 -2.45
CA MET A 125 -4.39 15.00 -1.98
C MET A 125 -4.10 16.41 -2.50
N GLU A 126 -2.83 16.81 -2.52
CA GLU A 126 -2.41 18.11 -3.06
C GLU A 126 -2.70 18.21 -4.57
N LYS A 127 -2.35 17.18 -5.34
CA LYS A 127 -2.68 17.08 -6.77
C LYS A 127 -4.18 17.20 -7.00
N ARG A 128 -4.99 16.50 -6.21
CA ARG A 128 -6.46 16.59 -6.28
C ARG A 128 -6.96 18.00 -5.97
N ALA A 129 -6.43 18.63 -4.92
CA ALA A 129 -6.80 20.00 -4.57
C ALA A 129 -6.40 21.00 -5.67
N ALA A 130 -5.23 20.85 -6.27
CA ALA A 130 -4.78 21.68 -7.39
C ALA A 130 -5.70 21.57 -8.61
N VAL A 131 -6.14 20.36 -8.95
CA VAL A 131 -7.10 20.13 -10.04
C VAL A 131 -8.45 20.82 -9.74
N ILE A 132 -8.95 20.72 -8.50
CA ILE A 132 -10.19 21.37 -8.10
C ILE A 132 -10.06 22.90 -8.23
N ARG A 133 -8.98 23.49 -7.69
CA ARG A 133 -8.72 24.93 -7.82
C ARG A 133 -8.62 25.38 -9.28
N ALA A 134 -7.98 24.59 -10.13
CA ALA A 134 -7.88 24.89 -11.56
C ALA A 134 -9.25 24.84 -12.26
N LEU A 135 -10.12 23.90 -11.89
CA LEU A 135 -11.48 23.83 -12.39
C LEU A 135 -12.33 25.02 -11.93
N GLU A 136 -12.21 25.42 -10.65
CA GLU A 136 -12.89 26.60 -10.11
C GLU A 136 -12.41 27.88 -10.79
N ALA A 137 -11.10 28.05 -10.98
CA ALA A 137 -10.54 29.18 -11.70
C ALA A 137 -11.06 29.27 -13.14
N LYS A 138 -11.14 28.15 -13.85
CA LYS A 138 -11.72 28.11 -15.22
C LYS A 138 -13.21 28.46 -15.23
N LYS A 139 -13.99 27.99 -14.25
CA LYS A 139 -15.41 28.36 -14.13
C LYS A 139 -15.59 29.85 -13.86
N GLU A 140 -14.77 30.41 -12.97
CA GLU A 140 -14.78 31.84 -12.65
C GLU A 140 -14.37 32.70 -13.87
N GLU A 141 -13.36 32.26 -14.62
CA GLU A 141 -12.94 32.93 -15.86
C GLU A 141 -14.05 32.91 -16.91
N GLN A 142 -14.73 31.77 -17.09
CA GLN A 142 -15.91 31.68 -17.96
C GLN A 142 -17.03 32.64 -17.52
N ARG A 143 -17.32 32.71 -16.21
CA ARG A 143 -18.32 33.65 -15.67
C ARG A 143 -17.94 35.10 -15.99
N ARG A 144 -16.69 35.48 -15.74
CA ARG A 144 -16.19 36.83 -16.03
C ARG A 144 -16.21 37.16 -17.52
N ASN A 145 -15.92 36.20 -18.39
CA ASN A 145 -15.99 36.39 -19.83
C ASN A 145 -17.43 36.58 -20.29
N ALA A 146 -18.37 35.77 -19.80
CA ALA A 146 -19.80 35.94 -20.07
C ALA A 146 -20.33 37.29 -19.56
N GLU A 147 -19.92 37.74 -18.37
CA GLU A 147 -20.26 39.06 -17.83
C GLU A 147 -19.71 40.19 -18.72
N LYS A 148 -18.48 40.06 -19.21
CA LYS A 148 -17.88 41.03 -20.15
C LYS A 148 -18.60 41.06 -21.49
N GLU A 149 -18.93 39.90 -22.06
CA GLU A 149 -19.68 39.79 -23.31
C GLU A 149 -21.06 40.42 -23.16
N HIS A 150 -21.78 40.12 -22.08
CA HIS A 150 -23.08 40.73 -21.78
C HIS A 150 -22.96 42.25 -21.62
N ALA A 151 -21.92 42.74 -20.92
CA ALA A 151 -21.67 44.16 -20.79
C ALA A 151 -21.33 44.84 -22.13
N GLN A 152 -20.62 44.15 -23.03
CA GLN A 152 -20.35 44.63 -24.38
C GLN A 152 -21.63 44.69 -25.22
N GLN A 153 -22.47 43.65 -25.18
CA GLN A 153 -23.75 43.63 -25.88
C GLN A 153 -24.67 44.76 -25.39
N LEU A 154 -24.75 44.99 -24.07
CA LEU A 154 -25.49 46.13 -23.51
C LEU A 154 -24.94 47.48 -23.99
N ARG A 155 -23.61 47.62 -24.12
CA ARG A 155 -22.98 48.82 -24.69
C ARG A 155 -23.31 48.99 -26.17
N GLU A 156 -23.36 47.90 -26.94
CA GLU A 156 -23.73 47.96 -28.35
C GLU A 156 -25.20 48.28 -28.56
N GLN A 157 -26.10 47.71 -27.76
CA GLN A 157 -27.53 48.03 -27.78
C GLN A 157 -27.83 49.46 -27.32
N SER A 158 -27.04 49.98 -26.36
CA SER A 158 -27.19 51.36 -25.89
C SER A 158 -26.46 52.39 -26.75
N LYS A 159 -25.75 51.99 -27.82
CA LYS A 159 -25.22 52.95 -28.79
C LYS A 159 -26.41 53.64 -29.47
N PRO A 160 -26.49 54.99 -29.38
CA PRO A 160 -27.54 55.72 -30.06
C PRO A 160 -27.44 55.43 -31.56
N VAL A 161 -28.56 55.02 -32.17
CA VAL A 161 -28.65 54.86 -33.63
C VAL A 161 -28.31 56.21 -34.24
N ASN A 162 -27.15 56.28 -34.90
CA ASN A 162 -26.68 57.50 -35.51
C ASN A 162 -27.47 57.69 -36.80
N ILE A 163 -28.64 58.32 -36.68
CA ILE A 163 -29.49 58.62 -37.82
C ILE A 163 -28.78 59.71 -38.61
N ASP A 164 -28.38 59.41 -39.84
CA ASP A 164 -27.71 60.37 -40.71
C ASP A 164 -28.64 61.56 -41.00
N LEU A 165 -28.36 62.69 -40.33
CA LEU A 165 -29.13 63.92 -40.43
C LEU A 165 -29.09 64.49 -41.85
N LYS A 166 -28.05 64.16 -42.64
CA LYS A 166 -27.95 64.62 -44.05
C LYS A 166 -29.03 63.99 -44.91
N ARG A 167 -29.21 62.67 -44.80
CA ARG A 167 -30.27 61.96 -45.54
C ARG A 167 -31.67 62.46 -45.15
N LYS A 168 -31.89 62.80 -43.87
CA LYS A 168 -33.14 63.44 -43.43
C LYS A 168 -33.34 64.82 -44.05
N ALA A 169 -32.29 65.62 -44.11
CA ALA A 169 -32.35 66.95 -44.73
C ALA A 169 -32.58 66.87 -46.25
N GLU A 170 -31.94 65.91 -46.94
CA GLU A 170 -32.13 65.63 -48.37
C GLU A 170 -33.56 65.16 -48.67
N VAL A 171 -34.10 64.25 -47.85
CA VAL A 171 -35.49 63.78 -47.96
C VAL A 171 -36.49 64.91 -47.69
N ALA A 172 -36.21 65.77 -46.71
CA ALA A 172 -37.05 66.94 -46.45
C ALA A 172 -36.98 67.96 -47.60
N GLY A 173 -35.82 68.15 -48.22
CA GLY A 173 -35.62 69.01 -49.38
C GLY A 173 -36.37 68.51 -50.61
N THR A 174 -36.23 67.22 -50.92
CA THR A 174 -36.98 66.58 -52.03
C THR A 174 -38.48 66.63 -51.80
N LEU A 175 -38.96 66.39 -50.58
CA LEU A 175 -40.39 66.50 -50.28
C LEU A 175 -40.92 67.92 -50.49
N LYS A 176 -40.19 68.95 -50.05
CA LYS A 176 -40.56 70.35 -50.27
C LYS A 176 -40.62 70.69 -51.76
N GLN A 177 -39.65 70.24 -52.54
CA GLN A 177 -39.63 70.45 -53.98
C GLN A 177 -40.85 69.80 -54.65
N SER A 178 -41.16 68.54 -54.30
CA SER A 178 -42.33 67.85 -54.83
C SER A 178 -43.65 68.58 -54.51
N VAL A 179 -43.77 69.17 -53.32
CA VAL A 179 -44.96 69.97 -52.96
C VAL A 179 -45.06 71.21 -53.85
N VAL A 180 -43.96 71.92 -54.07
CA VAL A 180 -43.92 73.10 -54.97
C VAL A 180 -44.31 72.70 -56.39
N ASP A 181 -43.74 71.60 -56.90
CA ASP A 181 -44.03 71.12 -58.25
C ASP A 181 -45.50 70.72 -58.42
N ILE A 182 -46.10 70.06 -57.42
CA ILE A 182 -47.54 69.72 -57.42
C ILE A 182 -48.39 70.99 -57.43
N THR A 183 -48.05 72.01 -56.62
CA THR A 183 -48.81 73.27 -56.63
C THR A 183 -48.65 74.04 -57.94
N GLY A 184 -47.47 74.02 -58.55
CA GLY A 184 -47.25 74.59 -59.88
C GLY A 184 -48.04 73.89 -60.97
N LEU A 185 -48.10 72.56 -60.94
CA LEU A 185 -48.94 71.77 -61.83
C LEU A 185 -50.43 72.09 -61.65
N GLN A 186 -50.89 72.27 -60.40
CA GLN A 186 -52.28 72.64 -60.14
C GLN A 186 -52.66 73.98 -60.78
N VAL A 187 -51.78 74.99 -60.70
CA VAL A 187 -51.99 76.29 -61.33
C VAL A 187 -51.93 76.18 -62.85
N SER A 188 -50.92 75.48 -63.39
CA SER A 188 -50.74 75.34 -64.84
C SER A 188 -51.90 74.56 -65.49
N ILE A 189 -52.44 73.53 -64.83
CA ILE A 189 -53.62 72.79 -65.31
C ILE A 189 -54.85 73.70 -65.38
N LEU A 190 -55.05 74.58 -64.38
CA LEU A 190 -56.15 75.54 -64.39
C LEU A 190 -56.00 76.53 -65.54
N GLU A 191 -54.80 77.08 -65.76
CA GLU A 191 -54.52 78.00 -66.86
C GLU A 191 -54.68 77.35 -68.24
N GLN A 192 -54.22 76.11 -68.40
CA GLN A 192 -54.43 75.34 -69.63
C GLN A 192 -55.90 75.03 -69.87
N ALA A 193 -56.68 74.71 -68.83
CA ALA A 193 -58.11 74.50 -68.95
C ALA A 193 -58.84 75.80 -69.35
N THR A 194 -58.46 76.95 -68.79
CA THR A 194 -59.02 78.25 -69.21
C THR A 194 -58.63 78.58 -70.65
N ALA A 195 -57.36 78.42 -71.03
CA ALA A 195 -56.90 78.66 -72.39
C ALA A 195 -57.58 77.72 -73.41
N ALA A 196 -57.75 76.45 -73.07
CA ALA A 196 -58.45 75.47 -73.91
C ALA A 196 -59.94 75.84 -74.05
N THR A 197 -60.62 76.27 -72.98
CA THR A 197 -62.02 76.73 -73.10
C THR A 197 -62.17 78.01 -73.91
N GLU A 198 -61.21 78.94 -73.84
CA GLU A 198 -61.17 80.12 -74.71
C GLU A 198 -60.92 79.75 -76.18
N GLN A 199 -59.99 78.85 -76.46
CA GLN A 199 -59.75 78.33 -77.81
C GLN A 199 -61.00 77.62 -78.35
N VAL A 200 -61.67 76.80 -77.56
CA VAL A 200 -62.95 76.15 -77.95
C VAL A 200 -64.02 77.20 -78.25
N LYS A 201 -64.13 78.26 -77.45
CA LYS A 201 -65.06 79.38 -77.72
C LYS A 201 -64.70 80.11 -79.02
N LEU A 202 -63.42 80.34 -79.27
CA LEU A 202 -62.92 81.00 -80.49
C LEU A 202 -63.20 80.15 -81.74
N VAL A 203 -62.91 78.84 -81.69
CA VAL A 203 -63.21 77.88 -82.77
C VAL A 203 -64.71 77.80 -83.04
N LYS A 204 -65.55 77.80 -82.00
CA LYS A 204 -67.01 77.87 -82.16
C LYS A 204 -67.44 79.16 -82.87
N ARG A 205 -66.88 80.32 -82.51
CA ARG A 205 -67.17 81.60 -83.19
C ARG A 205 -66.75 81.61 -84.65
N LEU A 206 -65.58 81.06 -84.98
CA LEU A 206 -65.09 80.95 -86.36
C LEU A 206 -65.96 80.01 -87.21
N ARG A 207 -66.53 78.95 -86.62
CA ARG A 207 -67.48 78.06 -87.30
C ARG A 207 -68.87 78.65 -87.53
N THR A 208 -69.24 79.71 -86.79
CA THR A 208 -70.54 80.39 -86.90
C THR A 208 -70.49 81.71 -87.71
N MET A 209 -69.32 82.08 -88.25
CA MET A 209 -69.24 83.21 -89.16
C MET A 209 -69.82 82.82 -90.53
N PRO A 210 -70.79 83.58 -91.08
CA PRO A 210 -71.28 83.36 -92.43
C PRO A 210 -70.20 83.75 -93.44
N LEU A 211 -70.08 82.96 -94.51
CA LEU A 211 -69.45 83.38 -95.77
C LEU A 211 -70.33 84.42 -96.46
#